data_AF-A0A7C7NMC8-F1
#
_entry.id   AF-A0A7C7NMC8-F1
#
_cell.length_a   1.000
_cell.length_b   1.000
_cell.length_c   1.000
_cell.angle_alpha   90.00
_cell.angle_beta   90.00
_cell.angle_gamma   90.00
#
_symmetry.space_group_name_H-M   'P 1'
#
loop_
_entity.id
_entity.type
_entity.pdbx_description
1 polymer ?
#
loop_
_entity_poly.entity_id
_entity_poly.type
_entity_poly.pdbx_seq_one_letter_code
_entity_poly.pdbx_strand_id
1 'polypeptide(L)'
;MESLVETGTPYICFKDACNRKSNQKNLGTIKSSNLCTEIVEYSSTDETAVCNLASLCLPACVKALPCWKKKDIEIYMKKNCVFCGLAKARLKRLGCSQVKMHLFDENTDTTVFQNQFASFA
;
A
#
# COMPACT_ATOMS: atom_id res chain seq x y z
N MET A 1 -20.87 -12.34 13.39
CA MET A 1 -20.25 -11.22 12.63
C MET A 1 -21.01 -9.91 12.85
N GLU A 2 -22.25 -9.97 13.35
CA GLU A 2 -23.12 -8.81 13.65
C GLU A 2 -22.43 -7.77 14.55
N SER A 3 -21.84 -8.15 15.68
CA SER A 3 -21.17 -7.20 16.58
C SER A 3 -20.01 -6.44 15.92
N LEU A 4 -19.28 -7.06 15.00
CA LEU A 4 -18.20 -6.39 14.25
C LEU A 4 -18.77 -5.31 13.32
N VAL A 5 -19.91 -5.60 12.68
CA VAL A 5 -20.60 -4.65 11.80
C VAL A 5 -21.18 -3.49 12.61
N GLU A 6 -21.76 -3.78 13.78
CA GLU A 6 -22.44 -2.77 14.60
C GLU A 6 -21.48 -1.89 15.41
N THR A 7 -20.36 -2.47 15.88
CA THR A 7 -19.49 -1.80 16.87
C THR A 7 -18.04 -1.65 16.40
N GLY A 8 -17.65 -2.30 15.30
CA GLY A 8 -16.25 -2.39 14.87
C GLY A 8 -15.40 -3.35 15.70
N THR A 9 -15.99 -4.10 16.63
CA THR A 9 -15.30 -5.05 17.52
C THR A 9 -16.03 -6.40 17.60
N PRO A 10 -15.37 -7.51 17.97
CA PRO A 10 -13.99 -7.65 18.43
C PRO A 10 -12.96 -7.55 17.31
N TYR A 11 -11.72 -7.21 17.66
CA TYR A 11 -10.60 -7.36 16.74
C TYR A 11 -10.33 -8.84 16.43
N ILE A 12 -9.75 -9.08 15.25
CA ILE A 12 -9.45 -10.44 14.77
C ILE A 12 -7.94 -10.58 14.65
N CYS A 13 -7.37 -11.56 15.35
CA CYS A 13 -5.96 -11.92 15.28
C CYS A 13 -5.81 -13.42 15.00
N PHE A 14 -4.87 -13.79 14.14
CA PHE A 14 -4.66 -15.18 13.72
C PHE A 14 -3.54 -15.86 14.51
N LYS A 15 -3.89 -16.52 15.61
CA LYS A 15 -2.96 -17.18 16.56
C LYS A 15 -1.87 -18.01 15.88
N ASP A 16 -2.23 -18.85 14.91
CA ASP A 16 -1.28 -19.77 14.28
C ASP A 16 -0.29 -19.04 13.37
N ALA A 17 -0.75 -18.01 12.67
CA ALA A 17 0.11 -17.18 11.83
C ALA A 17 1.10 -16.38 12.70
N CYS A 18 0.65 -15.86 13.85
CA CYS A 18 1.47 -15.17 14.83
C CYS A 18 2.57 -16.10 15.38
N ASN A 19 2.20 -17.29 15.88
CA ASN A 19 3.14 -18.21 16.52
C ASN A 19 4.12 -18.86 15.51
N ARG A 20 3.65 -19.23 14.30
CA ARG A 20 4.51 -19.86 13.29
C ARG A 20 5.60 -18.91 12.78
N LYS A 21 5.31 -17.61 12.67
CA LYS A 21 6.21 -16.61 12.07
C LYS A 21 6.99 -15.76 13.09
N SER A 22 6.70 -15.86 14.38
CA SER A 22 7.40 -15.07 15.40
C SER A 22 8.85 -15.52 15.57
N ASN A 23 9.77 -14.56 15.71
CA ASN A 23 11.16 -14.83 16.09
C ASN A 23 11.28 -15.26 17.58
N GLN A 24 10.25 -15.04 18.40
CA GLN A 24 10.18 -15.43 19.81
C GLN A 24 9.52 -16.80 20.03
N LYS A 25 9.29 -17.60 18.98
CA LYS A 25 8.63 -18.91 19.10
C LYS A 25 9.34 -19.89 20.04
N ASN A 26 10.63 -19.66 20.30
CA ASN A 26 11.47 -20.41 21.24
C ASN A 26 11.14 -20.14 22.72
N LEU A 27 10.50 -19.00 23.05
CA LEU A 27 10.11 -18.66 24.42
C LEU A 27 8.79 -19.34 24.83
N GLY A 28 7.95 -19.68 23.86
CA GLY A 28 6.72 -20.43 24.04
C GLY A 28 5.59 -19.89 23.17
N THR A 29 4.35 -20.26 23.52
CA THR A 29 3.16 -19.83 22.76
C THR A 29 2.75 -18.41 23.14
N ILE A 30 2.68 -17.53 22.14
CA ILE A 30 2.11 -16.20 22.20
C ILE A 30 0.59 -16.32 22.27
N LYS A 31 -0.02 -15.68 23.28
CA LYS A 31 -1.42 -15.89 23.66
C LYS A 31 -2.34 -14.73 23.28
N SER A 32 -1.78 -13.55 23.02
CA SER A 32 -2.54 -12.34 22.68
C SER A 32 -1.69 -11.38 21.83
N SER A 33 -2.33 -10.29 21.37
CA SER A 33 -1.67 -9.10 20.84
C SER A 33 -1.86 -7.94 21.84
N ASN A 34 -1.51 -6.71 21.47
CA ASN A 34 -1.77 -5.49 22.23
C ASN A 34 -3.10 -4.82 21.81
N LEU A 35 -3.37 -3.63 22.36
CA LEU A 35 -4.57 -2.84 22.08
C LEU A 35 -4.75 -2.52 20.57
N CYS A 36 -3.65 -2.23 19.86
CA CYS A 36 -3.70 -1.80 18.47
C CYS A 36 -3.44 -2.95 17.45
N THR A 37 -3.32 -4.19 17.94
CA THR A 37 -3.16 -5.43 17.15
C THR A 37 -1.88 -5.58 16.31
N GLU A 38 -0.89 -4.69 16.49
CA GLU A 38 0.38 -4.69 15.76
C GLU A 38 1.50 -5.43 16.50
N ILE A 39 1.40 -5.56 17.82
CA ILE A 39 2.44 -6.18 18.66
C ILE A 39 2.10 -7.64 18.96
N VAL A 40 3.06 -8.53 18.70
CA VAL A 40 2.94 -9.99 18.87
C VAL A 40 4.19 -10.47 19.60
N GLU A 41 4.16 -10.36 20.93
CA GLU A 41 5.28 -10.68 21.83
C GLU A 41 4.85 -11.74 22.85
N TYR A 42 5.81 -12.56 23.29
CA TYR A 42 5.58 -13.56 24.32
C TYR A 42 5.30 -12.91 25.68
N SER A 43 4.33 -13.45 26.40
CA SER A 43 4.03 -13.08 27.79
C SER A 43 3.66 -14.31 28.62
N SER A 44 3.96 -14.22 29.92
CA SER A 44 3.72 -15.27 30.91
C SER A 44 3.14 -14.65 32.20
N THR A 45 2.95 -15.45 33.24
CA THR A 45 2.55 -14.97 34.56
C THR A 45 3.59 -14.05 35.20
N ASP A 46 4.87 -14.27 34.87
CA ASP A 46 6.00 -13.58 35.48
C ASP A 46 6.62 -12.53 34.54
N GLU A 47 6.22 -12.51 33.26
CA GLU A 47 6.77 -11.62 32.23
C GLU A 47 5.67 -10.83 31.52
N THR A 48 5.74 -9.51 31.65
CA THR A 48 4.91 -8.56 30.89
C THR A 48 5.71 -8.05 29.70
N ALA A 49 5.23 -8.33 28.48
CA ALA A 49 5.81 -7.81 27.25
C ALA A 49 5.61 -6.28 27.14
N VAL A 50 6.63 -5.57 26.68
CA VAL A 50 6.62 -4.11 26.52
C VAL A 50 7.21 -3.76 25.17
N CYS A 51 6.54 -2.86 24.44
CA CYS A 51 6.99 -2.41 23.13
C CYS A 51 7.35 -0.91 23.13
N ASN A 52 8.44 -0.56 22.45
CA ASN A 52 8.83 0.82 22.17
C ASN A 52 8.65 1.12 20.69
N LEU A 53 7.89 2.17 20.38
CA LEU A 53 7.47 2.50 19.02
C LEU A 53 8.12 3.79 18.51
N ALA A 54 8.45 3.80 17.22
CA ALA A 54 8.81 4.99 16.46
C ALA A 54 8.26 4.84 15.03
N SER A 55 8.01 5.95 14.34
CA SER A 55 7.45 5.95 12.98
C SER A 55 8.33 6.73 12.01
N LEU A 56 8.57 6.17 10.83
CA LEU A 56 9.32 6.85 9.76
C LEU A 56 8.38 7.70 8.90
N CYS A 57 8.77 8.93 8.64
CA CYS A 57 8.09 9.79 7.67
C CYS A 57 8.51 9.41 6.24
N LEU A 58 7.83 8.41 5.64
CA LEU A 58 8.14 7.91 4.29
C LEU A 58 8.24 9.03 3.22
N PRO A 59 7.39 10.08 3.20
CA PRO A 59 7.53 11.17 2.24
C PRO A 59 8.87 11.91 2.31
N ALA A 60 9.49 11.98 3.49
CA ALA A 60 10.81 12.59 3.65
C ALA A 60 11.94 11.71 3.08
N CYS A 61 11.71 10.42 2.91
CA CYS A 61 12.66 9.48 2.32
C CYS A 61 12.60 9.44 0.79
N VAL A 62 11.59 10.05 0.17
CA VAL A 62 11.44 10.07 -1.29
C VAL A 62 12.39 11.11 -1.87
N LYS A 63 13.30 10.68 -2.75
CA LYS A 63 14.07 11.60 -3.58
C LYS A 63 13.10 12.36 -4.48
N ALA A 64 13.28 13.68 -4.57
CA ALA A 64 12.54 14.47 -5.53
C ALA A 64 12.69 13.83 -6.91
N LEU A 65 11.57 13.49 -7.54
CA LEU A 65 11.59 13.04 -8.92
C LEU A 65 12.19 14.16 -9.77
N PRO A 66 12.96 13.83 -10.83
CA PRO A 66 13.46 14.84 -11.76
C PRO A 66 12.30 15.72 -12.21
N CYS A 67 12.54 17.02 -12.32
CA CYS A 67 11.50 17.99 -12.57
C CYS A 67 10.60 17.52 -13.74
N TRP A 68 9.31 17.43 -13.47
CA TRP A 68 8.30 17.07 -14.47
C TRP A 68 8.08 18.20 -15.50
N LYS A 69 8.69 19.37 -15.26
CA LYS A 69 8.72 20.49 -16.20
C LYS A 69 9.35 20.04 -17.52
N LYS A 70 8.63 20.25 -18.63
CA LYS A 70 9.06 19.96 -20.00
C LYS A 70 9.34 18.48 -20.35
N LYS A 71 8.77 17.52 -19.60
CA LYS A 71 8.81 16.11 -20.02
C LYS A 71 7.65 15.78 -20.97
N ASP A 72 7.97 15.03 -22.02
CA ASP A 72 6.99 14.34 -22.85
C ASP A 72 6.46 13.12 -22.08
N ILE A 73 5.16 13.09 -21.83
CA ILE A 73 4.52 12.02 -21.08
C ILE A 73 3.38 11.46 -21.92
N GLU A 74 3.39 10.16 -22.11
CA GLU A 74 2.27 9.43 -22.72
C GLU A 74 1.38 8.88 -21.61
N ILE A 75 0.10 9.21 -21.63
CA ILE A 75 -0.89 8.69 -20.68
C ILE A 75 -1.99 7.95 -21.41
N TYR A 76 -2.35 6.81 -20.84
CA TYR A 76 -3.46 5.98 -21.30
C TYR A 76 -4.63 6.16 -20.33
N MET A 77 -5.80 6.48 -20.86
CA MET A 77 -6.96 6.92 -20.08
C MET A 77 -8.21 6.15 -20.51
N LYS A 78 -9.04 5.80 -19.54
CA LYS A 78 -10.36 5.21 -19.81
C LYS A 78 -11.40 6.31 -20.05
N LYS A 79 -12.31 6.10 -21.01
CA LYS A 79 -13.45 7.00 -21.26
C LYS A 79 -14.30 7.14 -19.99
N ASN A 80 -14.67 8.37 -19.64
CA ASN A 80 -15.47 8.72 -18.47
C ASN A 80 -14.87 8.32 -17.09
N CYS A 81 -13.54 8.23 -16.96
CA CYS A 81 -12.88 7.94 -15.68
C CYS A 81 -12.47 9.21 -14.93
N VAL A 82 -13.01 9.41 -13.73
CA VAL A 82 -12.69 10.55 -12.84
C VAL A 82 -11.20 10.58 -12.46
N PHE A 83 -10.62 9.41 -12.17
CA PHE A 83 -9.21 9.31 -11.79
C PHE A 83 -8.26 9.68 -12.94
N CYS A 84 -8.59 9.30 -14.17
CA CYS A 84 -7.84 9.74 -15.34
C CYS A 84 -7.89 11.27 -15.45
N GLY A 85 -9.05 11.89 -15.22
CA GLY A 85 -9.19 13.35 -15.17
C GLY A 85 -8.29 14.01 -14.11
N LEU A 86 -8.25 13.45 -12.91
CA LEU A 86 -7.38 13.93 -11.82
C LEU A 86 -5.89 13.78 -12.14
N ALA A 87 -5.49 12.67 -12.75
CA ALA A 87 -4.11 12.45 -13.18
C ALA A 87 -3.68 13.51 -14.22
N LYS A 88 -4.55 13.81 -15.20
CA LYS A 88 -4.31 14.88 -16.17
C LYS A 88 -4.17 16.26 -15.50
N ALA A 89 -5.06 16.58 -14.56
CA ALA A 89 -4.98 17.83 -13.80
C ALA A 89 -3.67 17.93 -12.98
N ARG A 90 -3.22 16.80 -12.40
CA ARG A 90 -1.95 16.74 -11.66
C ARG A 90 -0.74 16.97 -12.57
N LEU A 91 -0.68 16.34 -13.74
CA LEU A 91 0.41 16.53 -14.72
C LEU A 91 0.49 17.98 -15.20
N LYS A 92 -0.67 18.61 -15.46
CA LYS A 92 -0.73 20.04 -15.80
C LYS A 92 -0.19 20.91 -14.66
N ARG A 93 -0.56 20.63 -13.40
CA ARG A 93 -0.05 21.33 -12.21
C ARG A 93 1.46 21.12 -11.99
N LEU A 94 2.01 20.02 -12.48
CA LEU A 94 3.45 19.71 -12.42
C LEU A 94 4.27 20.37 -13.54
N GLY A 95 3.62 21.05 -14.50
CA GLY A 95 4.29 21.79 -15.57
C GLY A 95 4.74 20.93 -16.76
N CYS A 96 4.13 19.76 -16.97
CA CYS A 96 4.38 18.93 -18.15
C CYS A 96 3.73 19.58 -19.38
N SER A 97 4.53 20.02 -20.35
CA SER A 97 4.06 20.79 -21.52
C SER A 97 3.50 19.92 -22.65
N GLN A 98 3.82 18.63 -22.70
CA GLN A 98 3.41 17.72 -23.76
C GLN A 98 2.93 16.39 -23.14
N VAL A 99 1.61 16.28 -22.98
CA VAL A 99 0.96 15.05 -22.49
C VAL A 99 0.20 14.43 -23.65
N LYS A 100 0.75 13.36 -24.24
CA LYS A 100 0.11 12.62 -25.32
C LYS A 100 -0.94 11.68 -24.72
N MET A 101 -2.17 11.76 -25.21
CA MET A 101 -3.32 11.07 -24.63
C MET A 101 -3.78 9.94 -25.54
N HIS A 102 -3.81 8.73 -24.98
CA HIS A 102 -4.37 7.56 -25.62
C HIS A 102 -5.63 7.13 -24.87
N LEU A 103 -6.75 7.02 -25.59
CA LEU A 103 -7.95 6.40 -25.05
C LEU A 103 -7.75 4.90 -25.06
N PHE A 104 -7.94 4.29 -23.90
CA PHE A 104 -7.95 2.84 -23.74
C PHE A 104 -9.41 2.39 -23.65
N ASP A 105 -9.84 1.66 -24.67
CA ASP A 105 -11.15 1.03 -24.80
C ASP A 105 -10.99 -0.48 -25.01
N GLU A 106 -12.12 -1.18 -25.13
CA GLU A 106 -12.19 -2.64 -25.24
C GLU A 106 -11.58 -3.18 -26.55
N ASN A 107 -11.34 -2.31 -27.54
CA ASN A 107 -10.75 -2.64 -28.83
C ASN A 107 -9.28 -2.20 -28.94
N THR A 108 -8.72 -1.65 -27.85
CA THR A 108 -7.35 -1.15 -27.85
C THR A 108 -6.37 -2.31 -27.77
N ASP A 109 -5.44 -2.39 -28.72
CA ASP A 109 -4.40 -3.41 -28.75
C ASP A 109 -3.52 -3.32 -27.49
N THR A 110 -3.61 -4.36 -26.65
CA THR A 110 -2.92 -4.44 -25.36
C THR A 110 -1.52 -5.03 -25.45
N THR A 111 -1.12 -5.53 -26.61
CA THR A 111 0.20 -6.16 -26.81
C THR A 111 1.35 -5.19 -26.52
N VAL A 112 1.18 -3.92 -26.89
CA VAL A 112 2.15 -2.85 -26.59
C VAL A 112 2.34 -2.67 -25.09
N PHE A 113 1.25 -2.68 -24.32
CA PHE A 113 1.30 -2.58 -22.86
C PHE A 113 1.98 -3.80 -22.23
N GLN A 114 1.55 -4.99 -22.63
CA GLN A 114 2.12 -6.23 -22.10
C GLN A 114 3.63 -6.29 -22.36
N ASN A 115 4.08 -5.91 -23.56
CA ASN A 115 5.50 -5.89 -23.90
C ASN A 115 6.28 -4.81 -23.15
N GLN A 116 5.70 -3.63 -22.93
CA GLN A 116 6.37 -2.54 -22.22
C GLN A 116 6.50 -2.84 -20.71
N PHE A 117 5.48 -3.44 -20.10
CA PHE A 117 5.47 -3.79 -18.67
C PHE A 117 6.09 -5.15 -18.35
N ALA A 118 6.22 -6.06 -19.32
CA ALA A 118 6.96 -7.32 -19.16
C ALA A 118 8.43 -7.10 -18.80
N SER A 119 9.01 -5.93 -19.11
CA SER A 119 10.39 -5.59 -18.76
C SER A 119 10.61 -5.20 -17.29
N PHE A 120 9.54 -5.02 -16.52
CA PHE A 120 9.60 -4.64 -15.10
C PHE A 120 9.32 -5.82 -14.14
N ALA A 121 9.06 -7.01 -14.68
CA ALA A 121 8.93 -8.28 -13.94
C ALA A 121 10.23 -9.07 -14.04
#